data_AF-A0A923GGU2-F1
#
_entry.id   AF-A0A923GGU2-F1
#
_cell.length_a   1.000
_cell.length_b   1.000
_cell.length_c   1.000
_cell.angle_alpha   90.00
_cell.angle_beta   90.00
_cell.angle_gamma   90.00
#
_symmetry.space_group_name_H-M   'P 1'
#
loop_
_entity.id
_entity.type
_entity.pdbx_description
1 polymer ?
#
loop_
_entity_poly.entity_id
_entity_poly.type
_entity_poly.pdbx_seq_one_letter_code
_entity_poly.pdbx_strand_id
1 'polypeptide(L)'
;MKLLRLPFALLMTGLLGLGGCSMHQPVALYQLDSGDPGQPSQSAGMAVVLGPVSIADYLQRETFLQRQADGSLSSATDGRWAGSLSADIDQLLVRQLAWRLDSQRVVLAPASAGFTPDVQVLLSITRLDSGKNQPAVLDAQWRLLDRRGRVRDNRIVHLEQHHEGSESSQVQAQGQLLQKLAEQLSTAVKPLANQPAVVEEAPKKQAAPVQVKKEPEKSKIPMASPIRTDMEVYRF
;
A
#
# COMPACT_ATOMS: atom_id res chain seq x y z
N MET A 1 9.07 76.85 -14.89
CA MET A 1 8.20 75.65 -15.02
C MET A 1 8.94 74.29 -14.92
N LYS A 2 10.27 74.21 -14.69
CA LYS A 2 11.00 72.94 -14.55
C LYS A 2 11.15 72.43 -13.11
N LEU A 3 11.10 73.32 -12.11
CA LEU A 3 11.30 72.99 -10.69
C LEU A 3 10.10 72.26 -10.04
N LEU A 4 8.90 72.36 -10.61
CA LEU A 4 7.69 71.70 -10.08
C LEU A 4 7.55 70.23 -10.55
N ARG A 5 8.34 69.79 -11.54
CA ARG A 5 8.29 68.42 -12.08
C ARG A 5 9.09 67.42 -11.25
N LEU A 6 10.15 67.88 -10.59
CA LEU A 6 11.02 67.07 -9.73
C LEU A 6 10.30 66.53 -8.47
N PRO A 7 9.56 67.34 -7.68
CA PRO A 7 8.85 66.84 -6.50
C PRO A 7 7.70 65.90 -6.89
N PHE A 8 7.04 66.13 -8.03
CA PHE A 8 5.98 65.24 -8.52
C PHE A 8 6.51 63.87 -8.96
N ALA A 9 7.69 63.84 -9.60
CA ALA A 9 8.36 62.59 -9.96
C ALA A 9 8.83 61.80 -8.72
N LEU A 10 9.36 62.49 -7.70
CA LEU A 10 9.71 61.88 -6.41
C LEU A 10 8.49 61.32 -5.67
N LEU A 11 7.36 62.04 -5.71
CA LEU A 11 6.11 61.61 -5.07
C LEU A 11 5.48 60.40 -5.77
N MET A 12 5.52 60.34 -7.11
CA MET A 12 5.08 59.16 -7.88
C MET A 12 5.99 57.95 -7.66
N THR A 13 7.31 58.15 -7.56
CA THR A 13 8.26 57.07 -7.26
C THR A 13 8.09 56.55 -5.82
N GLY A 14 7.77 57.44 -4.87
CA GLY A 14 7.40 57.08 -3.50
C GLY A 14 6.10 56.29 -3.40
N LEU A 15 5.07 56.65 -4.19
CA LEU A 15 3.80 55.92 -4.26
C LEU A 15 3.96 54.51 -4.85
N LEU A 16 4.85 54.32 -5.83
CA LEU A 16 5.17 52.99 -6.39
C LEU A 16 5.97 52.11 -5.41
N GLY A 17 6.73 52.70 -4.48
CA GLY A 17 7.48 51.95 -3.45
C GLY A 17 6.62 51.37 -2.33
N LEU A 18 5.38 51.85 -2.16
CA LEU A 18 4.44 51.41 -1.12
C LEU A 18 3.50 50.27 -1.57
N GLY A 19 3.51 49.90 -2.86
CA GLY A 19 2.68 48.82 -3.42
C GLY A 19 3.22 47.39 -3.18
N GLY A 20 4.34 47.26 -2.47
CA GLY A 20 5.05 45.99 -2.25
C GLY A 20 4.58 45.15 -1.05
N CYS A 21 3.40 45.43 -0.48
CA CYS A 21 2.82 44.55 0.53
C CYS A 21 2.31 43.27 -0.15
N SER A 22 3.23 42.34 -0.33
CA SER A 22 3.01 40.95 -0.71
C SER A 22 1.76 40.38 -0.03
N MET A 23 0.66 40.26 -0.78
CA MET A 23 -0.49 39.44 -0.40
C MET A 23 -0.04 37.98 -0.39
N HIS A 24 0.54 37.55 0.73
CA HIS A 24 0.82 36.14 0.98
C HIS A 24 -0.48 35.52 1.48
N GLN A 25 -1.30 34.99 0.57
CA GLN A 25 -2.48 34.22 0.95
C GLN A 25 -1.99 32.96 1.69
N PRO A 26 -2.48 32.68 2.91
CA PRO A 26 -2.10 31.47 3.63
C PRO A 26 -2.60 30.24 2.86
N VAL A 27 -1.68 29.35 2.49
CA VAL A 27 -2.01 28.07 1.82
C VAL A 27 -2.59 27.11 2.85
N ALA A 28 -3.72 26.48 2.54
CA ALA A 28 -4.31 25.47 3.40
C ALA A 28 -3.44 24.21 3.42
N LEU A 29 -3.16 23.70 4.62
CA LEU A 29 -2.48 22.42 4.82
C LEU A 29 -3.50 21.35 5.15
N TYR A 30 -3.52 20.30 4.35
CA TYR A 30 -4.47 19.20 4.44
C TYR A 30 -3.80 17.94 4.97
N GLN A 31 -4.52 17.22 5.82
CA GLN A 31 -4.13 15.91 6.31
C GLN A 31 -5.36 14.99 6.23
N LEU A 32 -5.13 13.70 5.96
CA LEU A 32 -6.21 12.73 5.95
C LEU A 32 -6.80 12.57 7.36
N ASP A 33 -8.12 12.71 7.45
CA ASP A 33 -8.82 12.51 8.71
C ASP A 33 -9.06 11.01 8.97
N SER A 34 -8.56 10.51 10.09
CA SER A 34 -8.82 9.14 10.56
C SER A 34 -10.23 8.95 11.12
N GLY A 35 -11.01 10.02 11.26
CA GLY A 35 -12.22 10.05 12.05
C GLY A 35 -11.88 10.03 13.54
N ASP A 36 -12.77 9.44 14.34
CA ASP A 36 -12.60 9.32 15.80
C ASP A 36 -12.44 7.84 16.24
N PRO A 37 -11.30 7.19 15.92
CA PRO A 37 -11.02 5.85 16.39
C PRO A 37 -10.85 5.83 17.91
N GLY A 38 -11.61 4.96 18.56
CA GLY A 38 -11.46 4.71 19.99
C GLY A 38 -10.11 4.06 20.34
N GLN A 39 -9.77 4.06 21.62
CA GLN A 39 -8.55 3.44 22.11
C GLN A 39 -8.74 1.92 22.26
N PRO A 40 -7.86 1.09 21.66
CA PRO A 40 -7.94 -0.37 21.84
C PRO A 40 -7.65 -0.76 23.29
N SER A 41 -8.41 -1.70 23.81
CA SER A 41 -8.34 -2.17 25.20
C SER A 41 -7.45 -3.40 25.37
N GLN A 42 -7.41 -4.32 24.41
CA GLN A 42 -6.71 -5.59 24.57
C GLN A 42 -5.20 -5.46 24.31
N SER A 43 -4.40 -5.64 25.35
CA SER A 43 -2.93 -5.70 25.24
C SER A 43 -2.42 -7.01 24.62
N ALA A 44 -3.17 -8.10 24.82
CA ALA A 44 -2.90 -9.43 24.27
C ALA A 44 -3.88 -9.83 23.15
N GLY A 45 -4.44 -8.85 22.44
CA GLY A 45 -5.32 -9.07 21.30
C GLY A 45 -4.60 -9.66 20.08
N MET A 46 -5.34 -9.81 18.98
CA MET A 46 -4.79 -10.32 17.71
C MET A 46 -3.57 -9.50 17.27
N ALA A 47 -2.48 -10.18 16.95
CA ALA A 47 -1.26 -9.56 16.45
C ALA A 47 -1.34 -9.38 14.92
N VAL A 48 -1.32 -8.14 14.44
CA VAL A 48 -1.38 -7.83 13.01
C VAL A 48 -0.19 -6.98 12.62
N VAL A 49 0.49 -7.37 11.54
CA VAL A 49 1.49 -6.52 10.87
C VAL A 49 0.91 -6.01 9.58
N LEU A 50 0.81 -4.68 9.46
CA LEU A 50 0.61 -4.03 8.18
C LEU A 50 1.97 -3.93 7.49
N GLY A 51 2.14 -4.67 6.39
CA GLY A 51 3.31 -4.56 5.53
C GLY A 51 3.47 -3.15 4.97
N PRO A 52 4.59 -2.84 4.28
CA PRO A 52 4.75 -1.55 3.62
C PRO A 52 3.58 -1.34 2.65
N VAL A 53 2.83 -0.25 2.82
CA VAL A 53 1.71 0.06 1.95
C VAL A 53 2.26 0.61 0.63
N SER A 54 2.11 -0.17 -0.44
CA SER A 54 2.58 0.24 -1.76
C SER A 54 1.56 1.22 -2.37
N ILE A 55 1.88 2.51 -2.41
CA ILE A 55 1.01 3.52 -3.03
C ILE A 55 1.54 3.94 -4.42
N ALA A 56 0.63 4.34 -5.31
CA ALA A 56 0.99 4.86 -6.63
C ALA A 56 1.94 6.06 -6.54
N ASP A 57 2.90 6.16 -7.46
CA ASP A 57 3.99 7.15 -7.42
C ASP A 57 3.52 8.60 -7.36
N TYR A 58 2.38 8.92 -7.99
CA TYR A 58 1.83 10.27 -7.97
C TYR A 58 1.33 10.68 -6.56
N LEU A 59 0.94 9.71 -5.73
CA LEU A 59 0.50 9.91 -4.34
C LEU A 59 1.67 10.12 -3.37
N GLN A 60 2.89 9.76 -3.76
CA GLN A 60 4.09 9.95 -2.93
C GLN A 60 4.58 11.41 -2.93
N ARG A 61 3.93 12.29 -3.70
CA ARG A 61 4.28 13.71 -3.82
C ARG A 61 3.63 14.50 -2.69
N GLU A 62 4.34 15.51 -2.18
CA GLU A 62 3.80 16.47 -1.20
C GLU A 62 2.81 17.48 -1.82
N THR A 63 2.52 17.35 -3.10
CA THR A 63 1.57 18.22 -3.81
C THR A 63 0.18 17.62 -3.71
N PHE A 64 -0.81 18.43 -3.33
CA PHE A 64 -2.20 18.00 -3.41
C PHE A 64 -2.61 18.00 -4.88
N LEU A 65 -2.80 16.80 -5.44
CA LEU A 65 -3.22 16.60 -6.82
C LEU A 65 -4.73 16.38 -6.91
N GLN A 66 -5.33 16.98 -7.95
CA GLN A 66 -6.74 16.89 -8.28
C GLN A 66 -6.92 16.27 -9.66
N ARG A 67 -7.84 15.31 -9.75
CA ARG A 67 -8.21 14.65 -10.99
C ARG A 67 -9.17 15.49 -11.81
N GLN A 68 -8.84 15.64 -13.09
CA GLN A 68 -9.67 16.34 -14.07
C GLN A 68 -10.60 15.36 -14.80
N ALA A 69 -11.59 15.92 -15.50
CA ALA A 69 -12.56 15.13 -16.29
C ALA A 69 -11.92 14.35 -17.45
N ASP A 70 -10.81 14.85 -17.98
CA ASP A 70 -10.03 14.23 -19.06
C ASP A 70 -9.04 13.17 -18.55
N GLY A 71 -9.01 12.90 -17.24
CA GLY A 71 -8.08 11.96 -16.62
C GLY A 71 -6.70 12.53 -16.32
N SER A 72 -6.44 13.81 -16.61
CA SER A 72 -5.22 14.48 -16.18
C SER A 72 -5.24 14.77 -14.66
N LEU A 73 -4.05 15.01 -14.11
CA LEU A 73 -3.86 15.45 -12.73
C LEU A 73 -3.31 16.87 -12.74
N SER A 74 -3.95 17.76 -11.99
CA SER A 74 -3.49 19.14 -11.77
C SER A 74 -3.20 19.35 -10.29
N SER A 75 -2.28 20.24 -9.96
CA SER A 75 -2.11 20.66 -8.56
C SER A 75 -3.33 21.46 -8.09
N ALA A 76 -3.71 21.28 -6.83
CA ALA A 76 -4.63 22.16 -6.13
C ALA A 76 -4.07 23.59 -6.09
N THR A 77 -4.96 24.58 -6.18
CA THR A 77 -4.56 25.99 -6.26
C THR A 77 -4.27 26.56 -4.88
N ASP A 78 -5.08 26.17 -3.88
CA ASP A 78 -5.12 26.83 -2.58
C ASP A 78 -4.70 25.89 -1.43
N GLY A 79 -4.23 24.68 -1.79
CA GLY A 79 -4.03 23.58 -0.87
C GLY A 79 -2.77 22.77 -1.10
N ARG A 80 -2.16 22.30 -0.01
CA ARG A 80 -1.04 21.35 -0.02
C ARG A 80 -1.24 20.28 1.04
N TRP A 81 -0.59 19.13 0.87
CA TRP A 81 -0.50 18.18 1.97
C TRP A 81 0.32 18.78 3.11
N ALA A 82 -0.09 18.53 4.34
CA ALA A 82 0.62 18.93 5.55
C ALA A 82 1.94 18.16 5.74
N GLY A 83 2.09 17.03 5.02
CA GLY A 83 3.28 16.21 5.02
C GLY A 83 3.20 15.10 3.98
N SER A 84 3.80 13.96 4.30
CA SER A 84 3.82 12.78 3.44
C SER A 84 2.46 12.06 3.49
N LEU A 85 1.76 12.05 2.36
CA LEU A 85 0.49 11.33 2.21
C LEU A 85 0.65 9.83 2.50
N SER A 86 1.79 9.22 2.14
CA SER A 86 2.05 7.81 2.46
C SER A 86 2.10 7.57 3.96
N ALA A 87 2.79 8.44 4.70
CA ALA A 87 2.89 8.33 6.16
C ALA A 87 1.52 8.53 6.82
N ASP A 88 0.71 9.45 6.31
CA ASP A 88 -0.66 9.68 6.80
C ASP A 88 -1.56 8.44 6.58
N ILE A 89 -1.48 7.81 5.40
CA ILE A 89 -2.20 6.57 5.09
C ILE A 89 -1.79 5.46 6.06
N ASP A 90 -0.49 5.25 6.26
CA ASP A 90 0.02 4.21 7.15
C ASP A 90 -0.49 4.39 8.59
N GLN A 91 -0.39 5.61 9.13
CA GLN A 91 -0.85 5.93 10.47
C GLN A 91 -2.37 5.78 10.63
N LEU A 92 -3.13 6.24 9.63
CA LEU A 92 -4.58 6.11 9.62
C LEU A 92 -5.00 4.64 9.63
N LEU A 93 -4.42 3.82 8.74
CA LEU A 93 -4.77 2.41 8.64
C LEU A 93 -4.43 1.64 9.92
N VAL A 94 -3.25 1.87 10.52
CA VAL A 94 -2.88 1.22 11.78
C VAL A 94 -3.84 1.61 12.90
N ARG A 95 -4.15 2.90 13.05
CA ARG A 95 -5.04 3.38 14.10
C ARG A 95 -6.45 2.81 13.95
N GLN A 96 -6.98 2.82 12.73
CA GLN A 96 -8.29 2.25 12.41
C GLN A 96 -8.34 0.73 12.64
N LEU A 97 -7.29 0.00 12.23
CA LEU A 97 -7.22 -1.45 12.43
C LEU A 97 -7.09 -1.81 13.91
N ALA A 98 -6.22 -1.12 14.66
CA ALA A 98 -6.04 -1.32 16.10
C ALA A 98 -7.37 -1.15 16.85
N TRP A 99 -8.09 -0.06 16.57
CA TRP A 99 -9.41 0.19 17.14
C TRP A 99 -10.44 -0.88 16.76
N ARG A 100 -10.58 -1.21 15.47
CA ARG A 100 -11.62 -2.14 14.98
C ARG A 100 -11.38 -3.61 15.34
N LEU A 101 -10.13 -3.98 15.58
CA LEU A 101 -9.72 -5.28 16.10
C LEU A 101 -9.64 -5.30 17.63
N ASP A 102 -9.86 -4.15 18.29
CA ASP A 102 -9.68 -3.95 19.72
C ASP A 102 -8.33 -4.49 20.23
N SER A 103 -7.26 -4.28 19.46
CA SER A 103 -5.94 -4.85 19.73
C SER A 103 -4.84 -3.79 19.71
N GLN A 104 -4.04 -3.75 20.76
CA GLN A 104 -2.83 -2.93 20.85
C GLN A 104 -1.65 -3.53 20.06
N ARG A 105 -1.82 -4.71 19.47
CA ARG A 105 -0.79 -5.46 18.74
C ARG A 105 -0.92 -5.30 17.23
N VAL A 106 -1.25 -4.10 16.75
CA VAL A 106 -1.26 -3.75 15.33
C VAL A 106 -0.11 -2.81 15.04
N VAL A 107 0.83 -3.22 14.18
CA VAL A 107 2.07 -2.48 13.91
C VAL A 107 2.38 -2.39 12.42
N LEU A 108 3.15 -1.38 12.02
CA LEU A 108 3.74 -1.30 10.68
C LEU A 108 4.96 -2.22 10.57
N ALA A 109 5.22 -2.72 9.37
CA ALA A 109 6.47 -3.37 9.04
C ALA A 109 7.61 -2.36 8.85
N PRO A 110 8.87 -2.72 9.17
CA PRO A 110 9.27 -3.98 9.78
C PRO A 110 8.90 -4.03 11.28
N ALA A 111 8.34 -5.15 11.72
CA ALA A 111 8.04 -5.35 13.14
C ALA A 111 9.34 -5.58 13.93
N SER A 112 9.32 -5.26 15.23
CA SER A 112 10.46 -5.50 16.12
C SER A 112 10.77 -7.00 16.25
N ALA A 113 12.04 -7.30 16.54
CA ALA A 113 12.47 -8.67 16.79
C ALA A 113 11.64 -9.30 17.93
N GLY A 114 11.09 -10.50 17.69
CA GLY A 114 10.22 -11.20 18.63
C GLY A 114 8.72 -10.90 18.49
N PHE A 115 8.32 -9.96 17.62
CA PHE A 115 6.91 -9.80 17.28
C PHE A 115 6.44 -10.95 16.37
N THR A 116 5.48 -11.73 16.87
CA THR A 116 4.87 -12.85 16.12
C THR A 116 3.48 -12.43 15.62
N PRO A 117 3.33 -12.04 14.34
CA PRO A 117 2.03 -11.67 13.79
C PRO A 117 1.15 -12.91 13.60
N ASP A 118 -0.12 -12.80 13.95
CA ASP A 118 -1.17 -13.75 13.57
C ASP A 118 -1.51 -13.62 12.09
N VAL A 119 -1.53 -12.37 11.63
CA VAL A 119 -1.85 -11.99 10.26
C VAL A 119 -0.87 -10.93 9.78
N GLN A 120 -0.38 -11.10 8.56
CA GLN A 120 0.34 -10.06 7.84
C GLN A 120 -0.53 -9.54 6.69
N VAL A 121 -0.76 -8.24 6.67
CA VAL A 121 -1.53 -7.53 5.64
C VAL A 121 -0.55 -6.96 4.61
N LEU A 122 -0.65 -7.36 3.35
CA LEU A 122 0.05 -6.72 2.25
C LEU A 122 -0.96 -5.88 1.48
N LEU A 123 -0.80 -4.56 1.48
CA LEU A 123 -1.72 -3.62 0.87
C LEU A 123 -1.02 -2.84 -0.24
N SER A 124 -1.70 -2.69 -1.38
CA SER A 124 -1.29 -1.80 -2.45
C SER A 124 -2.47 -0.90 -2.84
N ILE A 125 -2.24 0.41 -2.88
CA ILE A 125 -3.22 1.43 -3.26
C ILE A 125 -2.76 2.01 -4.60
N THR A 126 -3.49 1.69 -5.67
CA THR A 126 -3.17 2.14 -7.03
C THR A 126 -3.82 3.47 -7.37
N ARG A 127 -4.85 3.88 -6.61
CA ARG A 127 -5.49 5.18 -6.74
C ARG A 127 -6.02 5.66 -5.40
N LEU A 128 -5.78 6.92 -5.09
CA LEU A 128 -6.45 7.68 -4.03
C LEU A 128 -6.45 9.14 -4.43
N ASP A 129 -7.45 9.54 -5.20
CA ASP A 129 -7.57 10.93 -5.65
C ASP A 129 -9.02 11.37 -5.75
N SER A 130 -9.20 12.69 -5.82
CA SER A 130 -10.47 13.31 -6.14
C SER A 130 -10.26 14.51 -7.05
N GLY A 131 -11.33 15.14 -7.51
CA GLY A 131 -11.29 16.41 -8.20
C GLY A 131 -12.50 17.27 -7.86
N LYS A 132 -12.50 18.55 -8.24
CA LYS A 132 -13.63 19.45 -7.94
C LYS A 132 -14.99 18.88 -8.36
N ASN A 133 -15.05 18.26 -9.53
CA ASN A 133 -16.25 17.67 -10.11
C ASN A 133 -16.19 16.14 -10.21
N GLN A 134 -15.19 15.51 -9.59
CA GLN A 134 -15.02 14.06 -9.61
C GLN A 134 -15.18 13.52 -8.19
N PRO A 135 -15.78 12.34 -7.99
CA PRO A 135 -15.82 11.74 -6.67
C PRO A 135 -14.40 11.42 -6.20
N ALA A 136 -14.24 11.28 -4.89
CA ALA A 136 -13.05 10.63 -4.37
C ALA A 136 -13.12 9.15 -4.74
N VAL A 137 -12.00 8.60 -5.22
CA VAL A 137 -11.88 7.20 -5.62
C VAL A 137 -10.68 6.57 -4.95
N LEU A 138 -10.88 5.37 -4.42
CA LEU A 138 -9.84 4.50 -3.87
C LEU A 138 -9.86 3.18 -4.65
N ASP A 139 -8.74 2.87 -5.30
CA ASP A 139 -8.47 1.56 -5.88
C ASP A 139 -7.32 0.92 -5.11
N ALA A 140 -7.55 -0.27 -4.60
CA ALA A 140 -6.58 -1.01 -3.81
C ALA A 140 -6.68 -2.52 -4.04
N GLN A 141 -5.63 -3.22 -3.63
CA GLN A 141 -5.61 -4.66 -3.52
C GLN A 141 -4.94 -5.05 -2.20
N TRP A 142 -5.47 -6.07 -1.54
CA TRP A 142 -4.83 -6.62 -0.35
C TRP A 142 -4.63 -8.13 -0.46
N ARG A 143 -3.62 -8.62 0.24
CA ARG A 143 -3.43 -10.03 0.55
C ARG A 143 -3.25 -10.19 2.06
N LEU A 144 -3.92 -11.20 2.62
CA LEU A 144 -3.79 -11.56 4.03
C LEU A 144 -3.01 -12.85 4.14
N LEU A 145 -1.89 -12.81 4.85
CA LEU A 145 -1.03 -13.96 5.09
C LEU A 145 -1.22 -14.43 6.52
N ASP A 146 -1.28 -15.74 6.73
CA ASP A 146 -1.29 -16.32 8.08
C ASP A 146 0.12 -16.34 8.72
N ARG A 147 0.20 -16.86 9.96
CA ARG A 147 1.45 -17.11 10.69
C ARG A 147 2.52 -17.90 9.93
N ARG A 148 2.14 -18.66 8.89
CA ARG A 148 3.03 -19.47 8.05
C ARG A 148 3.42 -18.78 6.75
N GLY A 149 3.00 -17.53 6.56
CA GLY A 149 3.19 -16.78 5.32
C GLY A 149 2.33 -17.25 4.16
N ARG A 150 1.29 -18.07 4.40
CA ARG A 150 0.39 -18.54 3.34
C ARG A 150 -0.73 -17.53 3.13
N VAL A 151 -0.97 -17.16 1.88
CA VAL A 151 -2.10 -16.28 1.52
C VAL A 151 -3.42 -17.00 1.85
N ARG A 152 -4.24 -16.36 2.67
CA ARG A 152 -5.57 -16.84 3.09
C ARG A 152 -6.72 -16.06 2.46
N ASP A 153 -6.48 -14.81 2.14
CA ASP A 153 -7.42 -13.96 1.42
C ASP A 153 -6.67 -13.04 0.45
N ASN A 154 -7.32 -12.73 -0.66
CA ASN A 154 -6.85 -11.78 -1.66
C ASN A 154 -8.06 -11.06 -2.25
N ARG A 155 -8.04 -9.73 -2.28
CA ARG A 155 -9.16 -8.94 -2.78
C ARG A 155 -8.69 -7.68 -3.49
N ILE A 156 -9.37 -7.36 -4.59
CA ILE A 156 -9.32 -6.06 -5.25
C ILE A 156 -10.52 -5.25 -4.75
N VAL A 157 -10.29 -4.00 -4.40
CA VAL A 157 -11.26 -3.09 -3.81
C VAL A 157 -11.30 -1.79 -4.60
N HIS A 158 -12.52 -1.40 -4.94
CA HIS A 158 -12.84 -0.13 -5.56
C HIS A 158 -13.90 0.53 -4.68
N LEU A 159 -13.64 1.75 -4.20
CA LEU A 159 -14.54 2.52 -3.36
C LEU A 159 -14.64 3.95 -3.89
N GLU A 160 -15.84 4.51 -3.83
CA GLU A 160 -16.10 5.89 -4.22
C GLU A 160 -16.86 6.66 -3.12
N GLN A 161 -16.61 7.97 -3.04
CA GLN A 161 -17.25 8.87 -2.10
C GLN A 161 -17.48 10.23 -2.73
N HIS A 162 -18.75 10.66 -2.74
CA HIS A 162 -19.16 11.98 -3.22
C HIS A 162 -18.87 13.06 -2.16
N HIS A 163 -18.71 14.30 -2.62
CA HIS A 163 -18.43 15.47 -1.79
C HIS A 163 -18.92 16.76 -2.46
N GLU A 164 -18.80 17.89 -1.77
CA GLU A 164 -19.32 19.20 -2.20
C GLU A 164 -18.39 19.93 -3.20
N GLY A 165 -17.18 19.43 -3.41
CA GLY A 165 -16.24 19.90 -4.45
C GLY A 165 -15.17 20.86 -3.94
N SER A 166 -15.30 21.38 -2.72
CA SER A 166 -14.23 22.12 -2.04
C SER A 166 -13.04 21.21 -1.76
N GLU A 167 -11.83 21.77 -1.72
CA GLU A 167 -10.59 21.04 -1.40
C GLU A 167 -10.68 20.29 -0.05
N SER A 168 -11.27 20.91 0.97
CA SER A 168 -11.52 20.25 2.26
C SER A 168 -12.48 19.06 2.15
N SER A 169 -13.58 19.21 1.39
CA SER A 169 -14.54 18.12 1.18
C SER A 169 -13.94 16.95 0.39
N GLN A 170 -13.03 17.24 -0.56
CA GLN A 170 -12.27 16.24 -1.29
C GLN A 170 -11.34 15.43 -0.39
N VAL A 171 -10.62 16.10 0.51
CA VAL A 171 -9.72 15.45 1.48
C VAL A 171 -10.52 14.62 2.48
N GLN A 172 -11.64 15.16 2.99
CA GLN A 172 -12.54 14.45 3.88
C GLN A 172 -13.08 13.16 3.24
N ALA A 173 -13.50 13.23 1.97
CA ALA A 173 -13.99 12.07 1.24
C ALA A 173 -12.90 11.00 1.06
N GLN A 174 -11.66 11.39 0.76
CA GLN A 174 -10.52 10.46 0.68
C GLN A 174 -10.22 9.79 2.04
N GLY A 175 -10.29 10.54 3.15
CA GLY A 175 -10.18 9.99 4.50
C GLY A 175 -11.27 8.95 4.79
N GLN A 176 -12.52 9.25 4.43
CA GLN A 176 -13.65 8.31 4.58
C GLN A 176 -13.45 7.03 3.78
N LEU A 177 -12.86 7.09 2.57
CA LEU A 177 -12.55 5.89 1.78
C LEU A 177 -11.54 5.00 2.48
N LEU A 178 -10.49 5.58 3.07
CA LEU A 178 -9.50 4.81 3.84
C LEU A 178 -10.11 4.21 5.11
N GLN A 179 -11.02 4.92 5.77
CA GLN A 179 -11.76 4.38 6.92
C GLN A 179 -12.63 3.18 6.53
N LYS A 180 -13.31 3.24 5.37
CA LYS A 180 -14.07 2.11 4.79
C LYS A 180 -13.14 0.96 4.40
N LEU A 181 -11.98 1.24 3.81
CA LEU A 181 -10.96 0.23 3.51
C LEU A 181 -10.51 -0.50 4.79
N ALA A 182 -10.19 0.24 5.84
CA ALA A 182 -9.80 -0.34 7.13
C ALA A 182 -10.92 -1.17 7.77
N GLU A 183 -12.18 -0.78 7.59
CA GLU A 183 -13.33 -1.57 8.01
C GLU A 183 -13.39 -2.92 7.30
N GLN A 184 -13.29 -2.92 5.96
CA GLN A 184 -13.31 -4.15 5.17
C GLN A 184 -12.12 -5.04 5.50
N LEU A 185 -10.91 -4.47 5.66
CA LEU A 185 -9.73 -5.19 6.11
C LEU A 185 -9.94 -5.81 7.49
N SER A 186 -10.43 -5.07 8.47
CA SER A 186 -10.68 -5.60 9.82
C SER A 186 -11.68 -6.76 9.80
N THR A 187 -12.69 -6.70 8.93
CA THR A 187 -13.68 -7.76 8.74
C THR A 187 -13.05 -9.01 8.13
N ALA A 188 -12.17 -8.83 7.13
CA ALA A 188 -11.45 -9.93 6.48
C ALA A 188 -10.39 -10.57 7.37
N VAL A 189 -9.79 -9.80 8.29
CA VAL A 189 -8.74 -10.25 9.21
C VAL A 189 -9.31 -11.04 10.40
N LYS A 190 -10.48 -10.67 10.93
CA LYS A 190 -11.10 -11.31 12.11
C LYS A 190 -11.17 -12.85 12.05
N PRO A 191 -11.61 -13.49 10.95
CA PRO A 191 -11.64 -14.95 10.85
C PRO A 191 -10.27 -15.63 10.93
N LEU A 192 -9.18 -14.90 10.64
CA LEU A 192 -7.83 -15.45 10.61
C LEU A 192 -7.20 -15.56 12.00
N ALA A 193 -7.69 -14.83 13.02
CA ALA A 193 -7.20 -14.92 14.40
C ALA A 193 -7.33 -16.32 15.02
N ASN A 194 -8.38 -17.05 14.64
CA ASN A 194 -8.78 -18.28 15.31
C ASN A 194 -8.26 -19.53 14.61
N GLN A 195 -7.32 -19.40 13.66
CA GLN A 195 -6.71 -20.58 13.06
C GLN A 195 -5.80 -21.24 14.10
N PRO A 196 -6.09 -22.49 14.52
CA PRO A 196 -5.20 -23.19 15.42
C PRO A 196 -3.81 -23.19 14.81
N ALA A 197 -2.78 -23.01 15.64
CA ALA A 197 -1.42 -23.29 15.24
C ALA A 197 -1.44 -24.72 14.71
N VAL A 198 -1.48 -24.87 13.38
CA VAL A 198 -1.53 -26.20 12.79
C VAL A 198 -0.26 -26.85 13.30
N VAL A 199 -0.43 -27.90 14.10
CA VAL A 199 0.63 -28.79 14.54
C VAL A 199 1.45 -29.03 13.29
N GLU A 200 2.73 -28.68 13.34
CA GLU A 200 3.69 -29.05 12.33
C GLU A 200 3.47 -30.54 12.09
N GLU A 201 2.76 -30.89 11.01
CA GLU A 201 2.73 -32.27 10.56
C GLU A 201 4.20 -32.54 10.26
N ALA A 202 4.86 -33.17 11.23
CA ALA A 202 6.21 -33.67 11.10
C ALA A 202 6.31 -34.25 9.70
N PRO A 203 7.35 -33.88 8.92
CA PRO A 203 7.43 -34.27 7.52
C PRO A 203 7.15 -35.76 7.46
N LYS A 204 6.04 -36.14 6.79
CA LYS A 204 5.69 -37.54 6.59
C LYS A 204 6.95 -38.19 6.07
N LYS A 205 7.56 -39.02 6.92
CA LYS A 205 8.77 -39.78 6.65
C LYS A 205 8.54 -40.35 5.26
N GLN A 206 9.29 -39.86 4.26
CA GLN A 206 9.18 -40.34 2.89
C GLN A 206 9.18 -41.86 2.97
N ALA A 207 8.08 -42.48 2.55
CA ALA A 207 8.01 -43.92 2.45
C ALA A 207 9.21 -44.33 1.58
N ALA A 208 10.04 -45.21 2.14
CA ALA A 208 11.20 -45.74 1.46
C ALA A 208 10.80 -46.19 0.04
N PRO A 209 11.64 -45.95 -0.98
CA PRO A 209 11.31 -46.34 -2.34
C PRO A 209 11.01 -47.83 -2.37
N VAL A 210 9.81 -48.16 -2.83
CA VAL A 210 9.35 -49.54 -3.04
C VAL A 210 10.36 -50.24 -3.93
N GLN A 211 11.13 -51.17 -3.36
CA GLN A 211 11.97 -52.06 -4.14
C GLN A 211 11.05 -52.93 -5.00
N VAL A 212 11.04 -52.65 -6.30
CA VAL A 212 10.39 -53.50 -7.30
C VAL A 212 11.12 -54.84 -7.27
N LYS A 213 10.44 -55.85 -6.72
CA LYS A 213 10.86 -57.25 -6.70
C LYS A 213 11.01 -57.71 -8.16
N LYS A 214 12.24 -57.93 -8.61
CA LYS A 214 12.51 -58.54 -9.92
C LYS A 214 12.11 -60.01 -9.86
N GLU A 215 11.08 -60.36 -10.62
CA GLU A 215 10.71 -61.75 -10.91
C GLU A 215 11.59 -62.28 -12.06
N PRO A 216 12.02 -63.55 -12.04
CA PRO A 216 13.08 -64.03 -12.92
C PRO A 216 12.51 -64.54 -14.24
N GLU A 217 12.88 -63.89 -15.35
CA GLU A 217 12.58 -64.40 -16.68
C GLU A 217 13.65 -65.42 -17.12
N LYS A 218 13.19 -66.64 -17.43
CA LYS A 218 14.00 -67.78 -17.86
C LYS A 218 14.47 -67.61 -19.32
N SER A 219 15.79 -67.75 -19.53
CA SER A 219 16.54 -68.53 -20.56
C SER A 219 15.78 -68.96 -21.84
N LYS A 220 16.25 -68.81 -23.09
CA LYS A 220 17.53 -69.16 -23.78
C LYS A 220 17.57 -68.39 -25.13
N ILE A 221 18.70 -68.13 -25.82
CA ILE A 221 19.54 -69.04 -26.65
C ILE A 221 20.84 -68.28 -27.03
N PRO A 222 22.00 -68.93 -27.21
CA PRO A 222 23.30 -68.26 -27.35
C PRO A 222 23.76 -68.04 -28.81
N MET A 223 24.84 -67.23 -28.91
CA MET A 223 25.76 -67.02 -30.04
C MET A 223 25.34 -65.99 -31.11
N ALA A 224 26.22 -65.16 -31.69
CA ALA A 224 27.68 -65.18 -31.79
C ALA A 224 28.27 -63.74 -31.81
N SER A 225 29.49 -63.58 -31.31
CA SER A 225 30.30 -62.37 -31.53
C SER A 225 30.89 -62.36 -32.96
N PRO A 226 31.04 -61.19 -33.59
CA PRO A 226 32.32 -60.92 -34.23
C PRO A 226 32.84 -59.49 -34.07
N ILE A 227 34.14 -59.46 -33.71
CA ILE A 227 35.22 -58.69 -34.33
C ILE A 227 35.22 -57.16 -34.14
N ARG A 228 36.21 -56.73 -33.33
CA ARG A 228 36.73 -55.36 -33.26
C ARG A 228 37.20 -54.90 -34.64
N THR A 229 36.87 -53.66 -34.99
CA THR A 229 37.72 -52.89 -35.90
C THR A 229 37.93 -51.51 -35.28
N ASP A 230 39.15 -51.28 -34.79
CA ASP A 230 39.62 -49.95 -34.43
C ASP A 230 39.80 -49.15 -35.72
N MET A 231 39.00 -48.10 -35.91
CA MET A 231 39.25 -47.08 -36.92
C MET A 231 38.94 -45.70 -36.33
N GLU A 232 39.97 -45.10 -35.75
CA GLU A 232 40.06 -43.65 -35.60
C GLU A 232 40.12 -43.02 -36.99
N VAL A 233 39.18 -42.13 -37.29
CA VAL A 233 39.31 -41.19 -38.41
C VAL A 233 39.10 -39.80 -37.84
N TYR A 234 40.20 -39.19 -37.41
CA TYR A 234 40.29 -37.74 -37.27
C TYR A 234 40.20 -37.11 -38.66
N ARG A 235 39.31 -36.13 -38.82
CA ARG A 235 39.44 -35.12 -39.87
C ARG A 235 39.34 -33.73 -39.22
N PHE A 236 40.24 -32.90 -39.73
CA PHE A 236 40.69 -31.58 -39.30
C PHE A 236 39.59 -30.55 -39.11
#